data_AF-A0A821T6C1-F1
#
_entry.id   AF-A0A821T6C1-F1
#
_cell.length_a   1.000
_cell.length_b   1.000
_cell.length_c   1.000
_cell.angle_alpha   90.00
_cell.angle_beta   90.00
_cell.angle_gamma   90.00
#
_symmetry.space_group_name_H-M   'P 1'
#
loop_
_entity.id
_entity.type
_entity.pdbx_description
1 polymer ?
#
loop_
_entity_poly.entity_id
_entity_poly.type
_entity_poly.pdbx_seq_one_letter_code
_entity_poly.pdbx_strand_id
1 'polypeptide(L)'
;MSQIEAKLKEYRALRKRQQFIDNIKQKLDNSKDKLINFLVPKSVEMDKKEEEVILLECEEHPTNNSSKLLLEDIVDVTSETSEVEYEENQETWRYCVLKWSIYGVIWLTLYIIFLNLQFGAVFFVISVLVGICLNTSTKPKKKGEISAYSVFNKNCKSIDGTLKAEQFEKEIRYGAGTVRSF
;
A
#
# COMPACT_ATOMS: atom_id res chain seq x y z
N MET A 1 39.98 33.36 -29.55
CA MET A 1 39.10 33.73 -28.40
C MET A 1 37.97 32.73 -28.18
N SER A 2 37.23 32.31 -29.21
CA SER A 2 36.10 31.36 -29.12
C SER A 2 36.34 30.06 -28.30
N GLN A 3 37.48 29.40 -28.44
CA GLN A 3 37.71 28.12 -27.73
C GLN A 3 37.87 28.24 -26.21
N ILE A 4 38.40 29.38 -25.72
CA ILE A 4 38.58 29.62 -24.28
C ILE A 4 37.21 29.84 -23.61
N GLU A 5 36.32 30.59 -24.27
CA GLU A 5 34.96 30.85 -23.79
C GLU A 5 34.11 29.57 -23.72
N ALA A 6 34.26 28.68 -24.71
CA ALA A 6 33.59 27.37 -24.72
C ALA A 6 34.01 26.50 -23.52
N LYS A 7 35.33 26.36 -23.27
CA LYS A 7 35.84 25.64 -22.09
C LYS A 7 35.38 26.24 -20.77
N LEU A 8 35.29 27.57 -20.70
CA LEU A 8 34.85 28.28 -19.49
C LEU A 8 33.35 28.07 -19.23
N LYS A 9 32.53 27.99 -20.29
CA LYS A 9 31.11 27.64 -20.22
C LYS A 9 30.90 26.20 -19.75
N GLU A 10 31.67 25.25 -20.28
CA GLU A 10 31.65 23.85 -19.83
C GLU A 10 32.05 23.72 -18.36
N TYR A 11 33.12 24.39 -17.94
CA TYR A 11 33.56 24.39 -16.55
C TYR A 11 32.50 24.95 -15.59
N ARG A 12 31.81 26.05 -15.98
CA ARG A 12 30.69 26.60 -15.20
C ARG A 12 29.52 25.61 -15.10
N ALA A 13 29.21 24.90 -16.18
CA ALA A 13 28.15 23.89 -16.18
C ALA A 13 28.50 22.70 -15.27
N LEU A 14 29.75 22.22 -15.32
CA LEU A 14 30.26 21.17 -14.44
C LEU A 14 30.22 21.60 -12.97
N ARG A 15 30.67 22.81 -12.65
CA ARG A 15 30.67 23.32 -11.28
C ARG A 15 29.26 23.48 -10.71
N LYS A 16 28.30 23.95 -11.52
CA LYS A 16 26.88 23.98 -11.12
C LYS A 16 26.35 22.58 -10.82
N ARG A 17 26.63 21.58 -11.67
CA ARG A 17 26.22 20.19 -11.43
C ARG A 17 26.79 19.64 -10.13
N GLN A 18 28.07 19.88 -9.84
CA GLN A 18 28.69 19.49 -8.56
C GLN A 18 27.98 20.14 -7.37
N GLN A 19 27.76 21.46 -7.41
CA GLN A 19 27.02 22.17 -6.36
C GLN A 19 25.61 21.62 -6.15
N PHE A 20 24.89 21.27 -7.21
CA PHE A 20 23.57 20.64 -7.09
C PHE A 20 23.67 19.27 -6.41
N ILE A 21 24.63 18.44 -6.80
CA ILE A 21 24.86 17.13 -6.19
C ILE A 21 25.20 17.29 -4.70
N ASP A 22 26.08 18.22 -4.35
CA ASP A 22 26.49 18.46 -2.96
C ASP A 22 25.34 18.99 -2.11
N ASN A 23 24.53 19.91 -2.64
CA ASN A 23 23.31 20.37 -1.98
C ASN A 23 22.28 19.25 -1.78
N ILE A 24 22.13 18.36 -2.77
CA ILE A 24 21.24 17.20 -2.65
C ILE A 24 21.78 16.21 -1.60
N LYS A 25 23.09 15.94 -1.60
CA LYS A 25 23.75 15.09 -0.59
C LYS A 25 23.55 15.63 0.81
N GLN A 26 23.80 16.93 1.02
CA GLN A 26 23.61 17.57 2.33
C GLN A 26 22.16 17.48 2.80
N LYS A 27 21.18 17.70 1.90
CA LYS A 27 19.76 17.55 2.23
C LYS A 27 19.41 16.10 2.57
N LEU A 28 19.94 15.14 1.81
CA LEU A 28 19.75 13.71 2.05
C LEU A 28 20.30 13.30 3.41
N ASP A 29 21.51 13.72 3.76
CA ASP A 29 22.14 13.36 5.03
C ASP A 29 21.39 13.98 6.20
N ASN A 30 21.00 15.26 6.12
CA ASN A 30 20.12 15.90 7.11
C ASN A 30 18.76 15.18 7.27
N SER A 31 18.20 14.63 6.18
CA SER A 31 16.97 13.85 6.22
C SER A 31 17.18 12.46 6.81
N LYS A 32 18.32 11.80 6.54
CA LYS A 32 18.68 10.52 7.13
C LYS A 32 18.84 10.63 8.64
N ASP A 33 19.55 11.65 9.13
CA ASP A 33 19.77 11.84 10.57
C ASP A 33 18.44 12.05 11.31
N LYS A 34 17.50 12.80 10.72
CA LYS A 34 16.13 12.95 11.24
C LYS A 34 15.36 11.64 11.28
N LEU A 35 15.48 10.82 10.24
CA LEU A 35 14.85 9.48 10.20
C LEU A 35 15.46 8.53 11.22
N ILE A 36 16.78 8.54 11.40
CA ILE A 36 17.49 7.74 12.41
C ILE A 36 17.02 8.16 13.81
N ASN A 37 16.98 9.45 14.10
CA ASN A 37 16.48 9.97 15.38
C ASN A 37 14.99 9.67 15.63
N PHE A 38 14.20 9.51 14.57
CA PHE A 38 12.79 9.14 14.67
C PHE A 38 12.59 7.63 14.86
N LEU A 39 13.39 6.79 14.18
CA LEU A 39 13.28 5.33 14.26
C LEU A 39 14.00 4.74 15.48
N VAL A 40 15.08 5.36 15.96
CA VAL A 40 15.83 4.90 17.13
C VAL A 40 15.39 5.73 18.34
N PRO A 41 14.50 5.22 19.21
CA PRO A 41 14.22 5.88 20.48
C PRO A 41 15.49 5.89 21.32
N LYS A 42 15.87 7.09 21.78
CA LYS A 42 16.99 7.41 22.67
C LYS A 42 17.21 6.37 23.79
N SER A 43 17.90 5.28 23.47
CA SER A 43 18.31 4.23 24.42
C SER A 43 19.49 3.38 23.93
N VAL A 44 20.14 3.76 22.82
CA VAL A 44 21.40 3.14 22.41
C VAL A 44 22.39 4.27 22.11
N GLU A 45 23.01 4.79 23.17
CA GLU A 45 24.37 5.32 23.05
C GLU A 45 25.26 4.15 22.61
N MET A 46 25.42 3.99 21.29
CA MET A 46 26.47 3.16 20.75
C MET A 46 27.65 4.06 20.41
N ASP A 47 28.47 4.27 21.44
CA ASP A 47 29.87 4.61 21.25
C ASP A 47 30.52 3.48 20.45
N LYS A 48 30.98 3.79 19.25
CA LYS A 48 31.71 2.82 18.42
C LYS A 48 33.16 2.85 18.85
N LYS A 49 33.52 1.99 19.81
CA LYS A 49 34.88 1.48 19.91
C LYS A 49 34.91 0.01 20.31
N GLU A 50 35.38 -0.76 19.34
CA GLU A 50 36.31 -1.86 19.48
C GLU A 50 35.78 -3.21 20.00
N GLU A 51 36.34 -4.22 19.35
CA GLU A 51 36.21 -5.65 19.54
C GLU A 51 36.34 -6.02 21.02
N GLU A 52 35.52 -6.96 21.53
CA GLU A 52 35.95 -8.18 22.22
C GLU A 52 34.73 -8.90 22.84
N VAL A 53 34.75 -10.22 22.65
CA VAL A 53 34.05 -11.30 23.35
C VAL A 53 33.48 -10.93 24.74
N ILE A 54 32.25 -11.37 25.06
CA ILE A 54 31.90 -12.02 26.34
C ILE A 54 30.51 -12.68 26.26
N LEU A 55 30.52 -13.97 26.59
CA LEU A 55 29.42 -14.90 26.86
C LEU A 55 28.67 -14.56 28.14
N LEU A 56 27.42 -15.03 28.20
CA LEU A 56 26.63 -15.36 29.40
C LEU A 56 26.41 -14.24 30.43
N GLU A 57 25.15 -14.02 30.82
CA GLU A 57 24.55 -14.68 31.99
C GLU A 57 23.14 -14.12 32.23
N CYS A 58 22.22 -15.01 32.60
CA CYS A 58 20.93 -14.66 33.17
C CYS A 58 21.13 -14.05 34.56
N GLU A 59 20.40 -12.99 34.92
CA GLU A 59 19.38 -13.02 35.99
C GLU A 59 18.98 -11.63 36.51
N GLU A 60 17.72 -11.60 36.93
CA GLU A 60 17.08 -10.80 37.99
C GLU A 60 16.77 -9.30 37.84
N HIS A 61 15.44 -9.09 37.83
CA HIS A 61 14.65 -7.96 38.32
C HIS A 61 14.99 -7.59 39.78
N PRO A 62 14.77 -6.34 40.26
CA PRO A 62 13.44 -5.97 40.77
C PRO A 62 13.05 -4.48 40.58
N THR A 63 11.76 -4.21 40.25
CA THR A 63 10.78 -3.36 41.01
C THR A 63 11.19 -1.88 41.16
N ASN A 64 10.39 -0.84 40.86
CA ASN A 64 9.10 -0.52 41.47
C ASN A 64 8.50 0.82 40.90
N ASN A 65 7.21 0.76 40.54
CA ASN A 65 6.11 1.71 40.83
C ASN A 65 6.14 3.18 40.34
N SER A 66 5.26 3.52 39.39
CA SER A 66 4.32 4.67 39.55
C SER A 66 3.08 4.55 38.63
N SER A 67 2.01 3.98 39.22
CA SER A 67 0.58 4.32 39.09
C SER A 67 0.04 5.00 37.82
N LYS A 68 -0.79 4.27 37.08
CA LYS A 68 -1.92 4.81 36.29
C LYS A 68 -3.15 3.91 36.48
N LEU A 69 -4.12 4.37 37.26
CA LEU A 69 -5.44 3.75 37.38
C LEU A 69 -6.47 4.87 37.53
N LEU A 70 -7.35 5.01 36.55
CA LEU A 70 -8.61 5.72 36.72
C LEU A 70 -9.68 4.99 35.88
N LEU A 71 -10.77 4.61 36.53
CA LEU A 71 -11.90 3.92 35.94
C LEU A 71 -13.18 4.43 36.63
N GLU A 72 -14.15 4.77 35.77
CA GLU A 72 -15.61 4.94 35.92
C GLU A 72 -16.24 6.11 36.71
N ASP A 73 -17.10 6.86 35.98
CA ASP A 73 -18.53 7.13 36.26
C ASP A 73 -19.12 7.81 34.99
N ILE A 74 -19.91 7.16 34.12
CA ILE A 74 -21.37 6.92 34.09
C ILE A 74 -22.26 8.18 33.85
N VAL A 75 -22.78 8.23 32.61
CA VAL A 75 -24.12 8.68 32.10
C VAL A 75 -24.50 10.16 32.17
N ASP A 76 -24.65 10.78 30.99
CA ASP A 76 -25.84 11.57 30.68
C ASP A 76 -26.19 11.47 29.17
N VAL A 77 -27.48 11.29 28.92
CA VAL A 77 -28.12 11.10 27.62
C VAL A 77 -28.60 12.46 27.16
N THR A 78 -28.05 13.01 26.07
CA THR A 78 -28.73 14.04 25.29
C THR A 78 -28.69 13.66 23.82
N SER A 79 -29.76 13.00 23.42
CA SER A 79 -30.15 12.82 22.03
C SER A 79 -30.74 14.14 21.55
N GLU A 80 -29.99 14.93 20.79
CA GLU A 80 -30.57 15.83 19.78
C GLU A 80 -29.67 15.83 18.55
N THR A 81 -30.33 15.52 17.42
CA THR A 81 -29.80 15.46 16.07
C THR A 81 -29.71 16.88 15.53
N SER A 82 -28.52 17.34 15.15
CA SER A 82 -28.37 18.48 14.26
C SER A 82 -26.97 18.54 13.66
N GLU A 83 -26.97 18.42 12.33
CA GLU A 83 -26.02 19.04 11.41
C GLU A 83 -24.59 18.45 11.42
N VAL A 84 -24.46 17.30 10.75
CA VAL A 84 -23.16 16.82 10.26
C VAL A 84 -22.76 17.70 9.06
N GLU A 85 -21.93 18.71 9.33
CA GLU A 85 -21.12 19.40 8.33
C GLU A 85 -20.04 18.45 7.80
N TYR A 86 -20.02 18.23 6.49
CA TYR A 86 -19.05 17.34 5.83
C TYR A 86 -17.69 18.05 5.65
N GLU A 87 -16.79 17.90 6.63
CA GLU A 87 -15.36 18.23 6.54
C GLU A 87 -14.51 16.93 6.39
N GLU A 88 -14.88 16.04 5.46
CA GLU A 88 -14.39 14.64 5.49
C GLU A 88 -13.26 14.28 4.49
N ASN A 89 -12.70 15.23 3.73
CA ASN A 89 -11.85 14.89 2.58
C ASN A 89 -10.32 14.84 2.86
N GLN A 90 -9.81 15.44 3.95
CA GLN A 90 -8.36 15.45 4.23
C GLN A 90 -7.84 14.20 4.94
N GLU A 91 -8.64 13.55 5.78
CA GLU A 91 -8.18 12.37 6.55
C GLU A 91 -8.21 11.08 5.71
N THR A 92 -8.95 11.06 4.60
CA THR A 92 -9.08 9.88 3.74
C THR A 92 -7.78 9.49 3.05
N TRP A 93 -7.00 10.46 2.55
CA TRP A 93 -5.77 10.13 1.79
C TRP A 93 -4.66 9.60 2.71
N ARG A 94 -4.54 10.16 3.92
CA ARG A 94 -3.60 9.70 4.95
C ARG A 94 -3.93 8.29 5.39
N TYR A 95 -5.21 8.03 5.68
CA TYR A 95 -5.69 6.70 6.01
C TYR A 95 -5.45 5.70 4.87
N CYS A 96 -5.72 6.09 3.62
CA CYS A 96 -5.42 5.27 2.45
C CYS A 96 -3.92 4.94 2.37
N VAL A 97 -3.05 5.95 2.43
CA VAL A 97 -1.60 5.74 2.36
C VAL A 97 -1.10 4.87 3.51
N LEU A 98 -1.57 5.11 4.73
CA LEU A 98 -1.21 4.31 5.90
C LEU A 98 -1.67 2.86 5.74
N LYS A 99 -2.92 2.64 5.33
CA LYS A 99 -3.49 1.32 5.08
C LYS A 99 -2.67 0.57 4.03
N TRP A 100 -2.40 1.17 2.87
CA TRP A 100 -1.59 0.56 1.82
C TRP A 100 -0.14 0.33 2.26
N SER A 101 0.45 1.26 3.02
CA SER A 101 1.79 1.12 3.58
C SER A 101 1.90 -0.08 4.51
N ILE A 102 0.92 -0.29 5.40
CA ILE A 102 0.89 -1.45 6.31
C ILE A 102 0.87 -2.75 5.51
N TYR A 103 -0.01 -2.88 4.51
CA TYR A 103 -0.04 -4.06 3.65
C TYR A 103 1.27 -4.26 2.89
N GLY A 104 1.88 -3.18 2.40
CA GLY A 104 3.16 -3.23 1.70
C GLY A 104 4.31 -3.73 2.58
N VAL A 105 4.40 -3.25 3.83
CA VAL A 105 5.42 -3.70 4.80
C VAL A 105 5.23 -5.17 5.14
N ILE A 106 4.00 -5.61 5.41
CA ILE A 106 3.70 -7.02 5.70
C ILE A 106 4.13 -7.89 4.52
N TRP A 107 3.75 -7.53 3.29
CA TRP A 107 4.13 -8.26 2.09
C TRP A 107 5.66 -8.33 1.91
N LEU A 108 6.35 -7.21 2.14
CA LEU A 108 7.81 -7.14 2.01
C LEU A 108 8.52 -8.02 3.05
N THR A 109 8.03 -8.04 4.30
CA THR A 109 8.56 -8.91 5.36
C THR A 109 8.40 -10.38 4.98
N LEU A 110 7.22 -10.78 4.50
CA LEU A 110 7.01 -12.15 3.99
C LEU A 110 7.99 -12.45 2.85
N TYR A 111 8.15 -11.54 1.90
CA TYR A 111 9.06 -11.73 0.77
C TYR A 111 10.51 -11.95 1.21
N ILE A 112 11.01 -11.19 2.19
CA ILE A 112 12.36 -11.35 2.76
C ILE A 112 12.51 -12.74 3.41
N ILE A 113 11.50 -13.23 4.12
CA ILE A 113 11.51 -14.59 4.69
C ILE A 113 11.64 -15.63 3.56
N PHE A 114 10.84 -15.53 2.50
CA PHE A 114 10.94 -16.43 1.35
C PHE A 114 12.26 -16.33 0.59
N LEU A 115 12.91 -15.17 0.60
CA LEU A 115 14.24 -14.97 0.04
C LEU A 115 15.29 -15.81 0.78
N ASN A 116 15.22 -15.84 2.11
CA ASN A 116 16.09 -16.69 2.95
C ASN A 116 15.84 -18.18 2.70
N LEU A 117 14.60 -18.56 2.40
CA LEU A 117 14.24 -19.93 2.01
C LEU A 117 14.65 -20.29 0.57
N GLN A 118 15.30 -19.39 -0.19
CA GLN A 118 15.60 -19.53 -1.63
C GLN A 118 14.37 -19.71 -2.54
N PHE A 119 13.16 -19.52 -2.01
CA PHE A 119 11.88 -19.62 -2.73
C PHE A 119 11.26 -18.26 -3.06
N GLY A 120 12.03 -17.17 -2.96
CA GLY A 120 11.55 -15.80 -3.21
C GLY A 120 10.91 -15.63 -4.59
N ALA A 121 11.47 -16.24 -5.63
CA ALA A 121 10.92 -16.17 -6.98
C ALA A 121 9.48 -16.73 -7.08
N VAL A 122 9.20 -17.84 -6.38
CA VAL A 122 7.88 -18.48 -6.39
C VAL A 122 6.86 -17.57 -5.70
N PHE A 123 7.21 -17.03 -4.53
CA PHE A 123 6.36 -16.06 -3.83
C PHE A 123 6.06 -14.83 -4.70
N PHE A 124 7.06 -14.31 -5.39
CA PHE A 124 6.91 -13.16 -6.29
C PHE A 124 5.96 -13.46 -7.45
N VAL A 125 6.15 -14.60 -8.13
CA VAL A 125 5.27 -15.02 -9.25
C VAL A 125 3.82 -15.18 -8.77
N ILE A 126 3.60 -15.84 -7.64
CA ILE A 126 2.26 -16.00 -7.06
C ILE A 126 1.67 -14.63 -6.71
N SER A 127 2.44 -13.73 -6.11
CA SER A 127 1.98 -12.38 -5.79
C SER A 127 1.58 -11.59 -7.03
N VAL A 128 2.35 -11.68 -8.12
CA VAL A 128 2.03 -11.03 -9.40
C VAL A 128 0.76 -11.64 -9.98
N LEU A 129 0.64 -12.98 -9.95
CA LEU A 129 -0.55 -13.68 -10.42
C LEU A 129 -1.79 -13.24 -9.63
N VAL A 130 -1.70 -13.15 -8.30
CA VAL A 130 -2.79 -12.64 -7.44
C VAL A 130 -3.11 -11.19 -7.78
N GLY A 131 -2.10 -10.34 -7.99
CA GLY A 131 -2.28 -8.95 -8.41
C GLY A 131 -3.04 -8.84 -9.73
N ILE A 132 -2.65 -9.64 -10.73
CA ILE A 132 -3.36 -9.74 -12.01
C ILE A 132 -4.78 -10.24 -11.76
N CYS A 133 -4.96 -11.37 -11.07
CA CYS A 133 -6.28 -11.94 -10.80
C CYS A 133 -7.23 -11.01 -10.05
N LEU A 134 -6.73 -10.17 -9.14
CA LEU A 134 -7.53 -9.15 -8.44
C LEU A 134 -7.83 -7.95 -9.33
N ASN A 135 -6.89 -7.54 -10.17
CA ASN A 135 -7.06 -6.42 -11.11
C ASN A 135 -7.98 -6.78 -12.28
N THR A 136 -7.79 -7.97 -12.84
CA THR A 136 -8.56 -8.54 -13.93
C THR A 136 -9.73 -9.37 -13.45
N SER A 137 -10.00 -9.40 -12.13
CA SER A 137 -11.11 -10.18 -11.58
C SER A 137 -12.37 -9.76 -12.31
N THR A 138 -12.92 -10.69 -13.08
CA THR A 138 -14.18 -10.57 -13.80
C THR A 138 -15.28 -10.51 -12.75
N LYS A 139 -15.38 -9.37 -12.05
CA LYS A 139 -16.48 -9.09 -11.15
C LYS A 139 -17.76 -9.43 -11.91
N PRO A 140 -18.72 -10.13 -11.27
CA PRO A 140 -19.97 -10.46 -11.93
C PRO A 140 -20.51 -9.16 -12.52
N LYS A 141 -20.69 -9.14 -13.85
CA LYS A 141 -21.10 -7.95 -14.57
C LYS A 141 -22.30 -7.36 -13.85
N LYS A 142 -22.26 -6.07 -13.52
CA LYS A 142 -23.46 -5.44 -12.95
C LYS A 142 -24.58 -5.60 -13.96
N LYS A 143 -25.78 -5.91 -13.45
CA LYS A 143 -26.97 -6.17 -14.26
C LYS A 143 -27.28 -4.93 -15.10
N GLY A 144 -26.82 -4.91 -16.36
CA GLY A 144 -26.94 -3.76 -17.27
C GLY A 144 -25.64 -3.24 -17.91
N GLU A 145 -24.47 -3.80 -17.58
CA GLU A 145 -23.22 -3.38 -18.25
C GLU A 145 -23.19 -3.84 -19.72
N ILE A 146 -23.23 -2.86 -20.63
CA ILE A 146 -23.07 -3.06 -22.07
C ILE A 146 -21.72 -3.75 -22.33
N SER A 147 -21.75 -4.91 -23.00
CA SER A 147 -20.51 -5.54 -23.47
C SER A 147 -19.87 -4.70 -24.58
N ALA A 148 -18.55 -4.72 -24.73
CA ALA A 148 -17.87 -3.98 -25.80
C ALA A 148 -18.39 -4.34 -27.21
N TYR A 149 -18.83 -5.59 -27.40
CA TYR A 149 -19.41 -6.08 -28.64
C TYR A 149 -20.86 -5.63 -28.88
N SER A 150 -21.51 -5.02 -27.89
CA SER A 150 -22.85 -4.44 -28.07
C SER A 150 -22.86 -3.28 -29.05
N VAL A 151 -21.73 -2.61 -29.27
CA VAL A 151 -21.60 -1.53 -30.27
C VAL A 151 -21.94 -1.99 -31.69
N PHE A 152 -21.79 -3.29 -31.97
CA PHE A 152 -22.13 -3.88 -33.27
C PHE A 152 -23.58 -4.36 -33.36
N ASN A 153 -24.33 -4.32 -32.26
CA ASN A 153 -25.73 -4.74 -32.21
C ASN A 153 -26.69 -3.54 -32.30
N LYS A 154 -27.79 -3.73 -33.02
CA LYS A 154 -28.90 -2.76 -33.03
C LYS A 154 -29.39 -2.53 -31.60
N ASN A 155 -29.50 -1.26 -31.19
CA ASN A 155 -29.87 -0.81 -29.84
C ASN A 155 -28.87 -1.15 -28.72
N CYS A 156 -27.61 -1.48 -29.03
CA CYS A 156 -26.59 -1.80 -28.02
C CYS A 156 -27.00 -2.91 -27.04
N LYS A 157 -27.81 -3.88 -27.48
CA LYS A 157 -28.24 -5.05 -26.70
C LYS A 157 -27.35 -6.25 -26.99
N SER A 158 -27.19 -7.18 -26.04
CA SER A 158 -26.54 -8.47 -26.30
C SER A 158 -27.27 -9.25 -27.41
N ILE A 159 -26.54 -10.00 -28.22
CA ILE A 159 -27.14 -10.85 -29.28
C ILE A 159 -28.09 -11.85 -28.61
N ASP A 160 -29.33 -11.87 -29.10
CA ASP A 160 -30.32 -12.87 -28.74
C ASP A 160 -29.84 -14.23 -29.29
N GLY A 161 -29.50 -15.17 -28.41
CA GLY A 161 -28.91 -16.47 -28.78
C GLY A 161 -27.54 -16.77 -28.18
N THR A 162 -26.85 -15.81 -27.57
CA THR A 162 -25.74 -16.14 -26.66
C THR A 162 -26.32 -16.76 -25.40
N LEU A 163 -25.85 -17.96 -25.01
CA LEU A 163 -26.30 -18.62 -23.79
C LEU A 163 -26.12 -17.70 -22.57
N LYS A 164 -27.22 -17.13 -22.09
CA LYS A 164 -27.22 -16.32 -20.88
C LYS A 164 -27.22 -17.26 -19.69
N ALA A 165 -26.34 -17.02 -18.72
CA ALA A 165 -26.24 -17.86 -17.52
C ALA A 165 -27.60 -18.00 -16.81
N GLU A 166 -28.41 -16.94 -16.76
CA GLU A 166 -29.78 -16.97 -16.20
C GLU A 166 -30.72 -17.93 -16.96
N GLN A 167 -30.60 -17.99 -18.28
CA GLN A 167 -31.40 -18.89 -19.11
C GLN A 167 -30.95 -20.34 -18.94
N PHE A 168 -29.64 -20.59 -18.93
CA PHE A 168 -29.06 -21.90 -18.69
C PHE A 168 -29.43 -22.44 -17.29
N GLU A 169 -29.38 -21.59 -16.25
CA GLU A 169 -29.81 -21.95 -14.90
C GLU A 169 -31.30 -22.31 -14.87
N LYS A 170 -32.15 -21.58 -15.59
CA LYS A 170 -33.58 -21.86 -15.71
C LYS A 170 -33.85 -23.17 -16.46
N GLU A 171 -33.11 -23.42 -17.54
CA GLU A 171 -33.21 -24.66 -18.32
C GLU A 171 -32.70 -25.89 -17.54
N ILE A 172 -31.65 -25.74 -16.72
CA ILE A 172 -31.20 -26.81 -15.81
C ILE A 172 -32.21 -27.05 -14.69
N ARG A 173 -32.77 -25.99 -14.09
CA ARG A 173 -33.68 -26.11 -12.94
C ARG A 173 -35.08 -26.58 -13.32
N TYR A 174 -35.60 -26.13 -14.46
CA TYR A 174 -36.98 -26.35 -14.86
C TYR A 174 -37.13 -27.19 -16.14
N GLY A 175 -36.02 -27.53 -16.80
CA GLY A 175 -35.99 -28.30 -18.04
C GLY A 175 -36.07 -27.41 -19.29
N ALA A 176 -35.58 -27.92 -20.42
CA ALA A 176 -35.48 -27.22 -21.71
C ALA A 176 -36.83 -26.70 -22.29
N GLY A 177 -37.97 -27.05 -21.68
CA GLY A 177 -39.31 -26.66 -22.12
C GLY A 177 -39.87 -25.37 -21.50
N THR A 178 -39.27 -24.83 -20.44
CA THR A 178 -39.88 -23.75 -19.62
C THR A 178 -39.68 -22.33 -20.17
N VAL A 179 -38.90 -22.16 -21.24
CA VAL A 179 -38.60 -20.84 -21.85
C VAL A 179 -39.53 -20.44 -22.99
N ARG A 180 -40.54 -21.27 -23.33
CA ARG A 180 -41.64 -20.85 -24.21
C ARG A 180 -42.82 -20.33 -23.39
N SER A 181 -42.77 -19.07 -22.99
CA SER A 181 -43.98 -18.30 -22.71
C SER A 181 -43.83 -16.93 -23.34
N PHE A 182 -44.86 -16.55 -24.10
CA PHE A 182 -45.03 -15.32 -24.88
C PHE A 182 -44.77 -14.05 -24.07
#